data_AF-A0A1G5A1J5-F1
#
_entry.id   AF-A0A1G5A1J5-F1
#
_cell.length_a   1.000
_cell.length_b   1.000
_cell.length_c   1.000
_cell.angle_alpha   90.00
_cell.angle_beta   90.00
_cell.angle_gamma   90.00
#
_symmetry.space_group_name_H-M   'P 1'
#
loop_
_entity.id
_entity.type
_entity.pdbx_description
1 polymer ?
#
loop_
_entity_poly.entity_id
_entity_poly.type
_entity_poly.pdbx_seq_one_letter_code
_entity_poly.pdbx_strand_id
1 'polypeptide(L)'
;MHCPACATKYDLYVRNYTERKGMAATFRGWALRNLLGELAAAGAKLNDAKQSLATFASAQFGDHWQAYFAGKTKKAIWSELTESGKCYPSLKTFYTQTRKSGLEHILTEYFSYQGLPKVVRILGLSPQSELARQLEETEHLESELKEMDGNVREHALG
;
A
#
# COMPACT_ATOMS: atom_id res chain seq x y z
N MET A 1 16.13 22.25 19.58
CA MET A 1 17.02 21.70 20.63
C MET A 1 18.24 22.60 20.76
N HIS A 2 18.54 23.15 21.95
CA HIS A 2 19.65 24.11 22.16
C HIS A 2 20.94 23.48 22.73
N CYS A 3 21.02 22.14 22.78
CA CYS A 3 22.23 21.43 23.18
C CYS A 3 22.95 20.86 21.95
N PRO A 4 24.17 21.33 21.62
CA PRO A 4 24.94 20.84 20.46
C PRO A 4 25.23 19.34 20.51
N ALA A 5 25.52 18.79 21.70
CA ALA A 5 25.76 17.36 21.88
C ALA A 5 24.49 16.49 21.71
N CYS A 6 23.30 17.06 21.93
CA CYS A 6 22.06 16.36 21.66
C CYS A 6 21.66 16.46 20.18
N ALA A 7 21.98 17.58 19.51
CA ALA A 7 21.70 17.75 18.07
C ALA A 7 22.46 16.73 17.18
N THR A 8 23.60 16.21 17.65
CA THR A 8 24.33 15.15 16.96
C THR A 8 23.76 13.74 17.19
N LYS A 9 22.92 13.53 18.22
CA LYS A 9 22.36 12.22 18.59
C LYS A 9 20.89 12.06 18.23
N TYR A 10 20.14 13.16 18.22
CA TYR A 10 18.71 13.16 18.00
C TYR A 10 18.34 13.90 16.71
N ASP A 11 17.23 13.48 16.11
CA ASP A 11 16.56 14.22 15.05
C ASP A 11 15.07 14.36 15.35
N LEU A 12 14.40 15.27 14.63
CA LEU A 12 12.98 15.49 14.79
C LEU A 12 12.21 14.35 14.11
N TYR A 13 11.52 13.55 14.92
CA TYR A 13 10.53 12.60 14.47
C TYR A 13 9.16 13.29 14.36
N VAL A 14 8.53 13.15 13.20
CA VAL A 14 7.20 13.70 12.91
C VAL A 14 6.32 12.59 12.35
N ARG A 15 5.15 12.38 12.97
CA ARG A 15 4.17 11.41 12.50
C ARG A 15 2.80 12.05 12.39
N ASN A 16 2.22 11.98 11.19
CA ASN A 16 0.83 12.33 10.97
C ASN A 16 -0.05 11.11 11.19
N TYR A 17 -1.17 11.29 11.89
CA TYR A 17 -2.14 10.22 12.13
C TYR A 17 -3.56 10.79 12.17
N THR A 18 -4.54 9.93 11.98
CA THR A 18 -5.96 10.31 12.05
C THR A 18 -6.52 9.87 13.40
N GLU A 19 -7.11 10.80 14.15
CA GLU A 19 -7.79 10.50 15.40
C GLU A 19 -9.15 9.82 15.17
N ARG A 20 -9.74 9.25 16.23
CA ARG A 20 -11.03 8.54 16.22
C ARG A 20 -12.20 9.32 15.57
N LYS A 21 -12.08 10.64 15.39
CA LYS A 21 -13.10 11.50 14.76
C LYS A 21 -12.75 11.94 13.33
N GLY A 22 -11.74 11.36 12.71
CA GLY A 22 -11.29 11.73 11.36
C GLY A 22 -10.43 13.01 11.31
N MET A 23 -10.09 13.59 12.46
CA MET A 23 -9.21 14.76 12.53
C MET A 23 -7.76 14.33 12.32
N ALA A 24 -7.05 15.03 11.44
CA ALA A 24 -5.62 14.85 11.26
C ALA A 24 -4.87 15.48 12.44
N ALA A 25 -3.99 14.72 13.05
CA ALA A 25 -3.12 15.13 14.14
C ALA A 25 -1.66 14.82 13.80
N THR A 26 -0.75 15.53 14.44
CA THR A 26 0.69 15.36 14.25
C THR A 26 1.37 15.15 15.60
N PHE A 27 2.06 14.03 15.75
CA PHE A 27 3.00 13.81 16.84
C PHE A 27 4.37 14.37 16.43
N ARG A 28 5.04 15.06 17.36
CA ARG A 28 6.41 15.53 17.22
C ARG A 28 7.19 15.13 18.45
N GLY A 29 8.38 14.59 18.25
CA GLY A 29 9.30 14.25 19.34
C GLY A 29 10.72 14.14 18.84
N TRP A 30 11.69 14.19 19.74
CA TRP A 30 13.10 13.97 19.42
C TRP A 30 13.42 12.49 19.58
N ALA A 31 13.82 11.83 18.51
CA ALA A 31 14.22 10.42 18.53
C ALA A 31 15.69 10.25 18.13
N LEU A 32 16.30 9.14 18.53
CA LEU A 32 17.70 8.87 18.20
C LEU A 32 17.89 8.74 16.68
N ARG A 33 18.95 9.35 16.15
CA ARG A 33 19.26 9.36 14.72
C ARG A 33 19.41 7.95 14.13
N ASN A 34 20.01 7.01 14.86
CA ASN A 34 20.17 5.63 14.40
C ASN A 34 18.82 4.94 14.24
N LEU A 35 17.92 5.08 15.21
CA LEU A 35 16.56 4.51 15.13
C LEU A 35 15.76 5.11 13.98
N LEU A 36 15.90 6.42 13.74
CA LEU A 36 15.27 7.07 12.58
C LEU A 36 15.88 6.62 11.25
N GLY A 37 17.19 6.36 11.22
CA GLY A 37 17.87 5.77 10.07
C GLY A 37 17.40 4.35 9.77
N GLU A 38 17.25 3.51 10.78
CA GLU A 38 16.71 2.15 10.68
C GLU A 38 15.25 2.18 10.17
N LEU A 39 14.42 3.04 10.74
CA LEU A 39 13.03 3.21 10.30
C LEU A 39 12.93 3.67 8.85
N ALA A 40 13.78 4.63 8.44
CA ALA A 40 13.82 5.10 7.06
C ALA A 40 14.29 4.00 6.09
N ALA A 41 15.30 3.22 6.47
CA ALA A 41 15.80 2.10 5.67
C ALA A 41 14.74 1.00 5.52
N ALA A 42 14.05 0.65 6.60
CA ALA A 42 12.94 -0.31 6.56
C ALA A 42 11.78 0.20 5.67
N GLY A 43 11.45 1.49 5.77
CA GLY A 43 10.44 2.14 4.92
C GLY A 43 10.81 2.10 3.43
N ALA A 44 12.08 2.38 3.10
CA ALA A 44 12.58 2.27 1.74
C ALA A 44 12.50 0.84 1.22
N LYS A 45 12.97 -0.15 2.01
CA LYS A 45 12.90 -1.58 1.66
C LYS A 45 11.46 -2.03 1.38
N LEU A 46 10.51 -1.62 2.22
CA LEU A 46 9.10 -1.94 2.01
C LEU A 46 8.57 -1.31 0.71
N ASN A 47 8.90 -0.06 0.45
CA ASN A 47 8.46 0.62 -0.76
C ASN A 47 9.03 -0.05 -2.03
N ASP A 48 10.31 -0.43 -2.00
CA ASP A 48 10.96 -1.14 -3.10
C ASP A 48 10.34 -2.52 -3.32
N ALA A 49 9.99 -3.24 -2.24
CA ALA A 49 9.27 -4.51 -2.32
C ALA A 49 7.91 -4.34 -2.99
N LYS A 50 7.10 -3.35 -2.55
CA LYS A 50 5.79 -3.03 -3.14
C LYS A 50 5.88 -2.69 -4.62
N GLN A 51 6.87 -1.89 -5.01
CA GLN A 51 7.08 -1.49 -6.40
C GLN A 51 7.52 -2.68 -7.26
N SER A 52 8.46 -3.49 -6.76
CA SER A 52 8.94 -4.68 -7.44
C SER A 52 7.80 -5.69 -7.66
N LEU A 53 6.95 -5.86 -6.64
CA LEU A 53 5.80 -6.74 -6.68
C LEU A 53 4.75 -6.28 -7.70
N ALA A 54 4.44 -4.98 -7.72
CA ALA A 54 3.56 -4.39 -8.72
C ALA A 54 4.08 -4.61 -10.15
N THR A 55 5.37 -4.37 -10.37
CA THR A 55 6.02 -4.59 -11.66
C THR A 55 6.01 -6.06 -12.06
N PHE A 56 6.37 -6.97 -11.16
CA PHE A 56 6.34 -8.41 -11.39
C PHE A 56 4.93 -8.88 -11.76
N ALA A 57 3.93 -8.50 -10.98
CA ALA A 57 2.54 -8.89 -11.21
C ALA A 57 2.01 -8.38 -12.56
N SER A 58 2.27 -7.11 -12.89
CA SER A 58 1.87 -6.53 -14.17
C SER A 58 2.53 -7.25 -15.34
N ALA A 59 3.81 -7.60 -15.24
CA ALA A 59 4.54 -8.26 -16.31
C ALA A 59 4.08 -9.72 -16.52
N GLN A 60 3.78 -10.44 -15.44
CA GLN A 60 3.42 -11.85 -15.51
C GLN A 60 1.93 -12.09 -15.77
N PHE A 61 1.06 -11.23 -15.25
CA PHE A 61 -0.38 -11.46 -15.25
C PHE A 61 -1.18 -10.38 -15.97
N GLY A 62 -0.53 -9.32 -16.47
CA GLY A 62 -1.19 -8.20 -17.16
C GLY A 62 -2.07 -8.64 -18.32
N ASP A 63 -1.54 -9.48 -19.21
CA ASP A 63 -2.29 -9.95 -20.38
C ASP A 63 -3.45 -10.87 -19.99
N HIS A 64 -3.22 -11.79 -19.05
CA HIS A 64 -4.28 -12.66 -18.53
C HIS A 64 -5.40 -11.86 -17.85
N TRP A 65 -5.03 -10.80 -17.13
CA TRP A 65 -5.97 -9.90 -16.48
C TRP A 65 -6.85 -9.15 -17.49
N GLN A 66 -6.26 -8.59 -18.54
CA GLN A 66 -7.01 -7.92 -19.61
C GLN A 66 -7.89 -8.92 -20.36
N ALA A 67 -7.35 -10.09 -20.71
CA ALA A 67 -8.09 -11.15 -21.39
C ALA A 67 -9.27 -11.67 -20.57
N TYR A 68 -9.10 -11.79 -19.24
CA TYR A 68 -10.17 -12.24 -18.34
C TYR A 68 -11.40 -11.32 -18.37
N PHE A 69 -11.20 -10.01 -18.51
CA PHE A 69 -12.29 -9.04 -18.60
C PHE A 69 -12.72 -8.73 -20.03
N ALA A 70 -12.03 -9.25 -21.05
CA ALA A 70 -12.38 -9.05 -22.44
C ALA A 70 -13.81 -9.54 -22.73
N GLY A 71 -14.61 -8.70 -23.40
CA GLY A 71 -16.01 -8.99 -23.72
C GLY A 71 -16.99 -8.87 -22.55
N LYS A 72 -16.53 -8.68 -21.30
CA LYS A 72 -17.43 -8.44 -20.17
C LYS A 72 -17.99 -7.03 -20.20
N THR A 73 -19.24 -6.87 -19.78
CA THR A 73 -19.85 -5.54 -19.62
C THR A 73 -19.21 -4.79 -18.47
N LYS A 74 -19.18 -3.45 -18.53
CA LYS A 74 -18.67 -2.62 -17.43
C LYS A 74 -19.32 -2.94 -16.08
N LYS A 75 -20.61 -3.29 -16.06
CA LYS A 75 -21.32 -3.69 -14.84
C LYS A 75 -20.81 -5.03 -14.28
N ALA A 76 -20.55 -6.01 -15.15
CA ALA A 76 -19.99 -7.30 -14.74
C ALA A 76 -18.58 -7.14 -14.17
N ILE A 77 -17.73 -6.38 -14.87
CA ILE A 77 -16.37 -6.04 -14.41
C ILE A 77 -16.44 -5.37 -13.03
N TRP A 78 -17.26 -4.33 -12.89
CA TRP A 78 -17.48 -3.66 -11.60
C TRP A 78 -17.91 -4.63 -10.50
N SER A 79 -18.85 -5.52 -10.80
CA SER A 79 -19.37 -6.50 -9.83
C SER A 79 -18.25 -7.41 -9.31
N GLU A 80 -17.35 -7.88 -10.18
CA GLU A 80 -16.26 -8.76 -9.76
C GLU A 80 -15.17 -8.01 -8.99
N LEU A 81 -14.81 -6.79 -9.44
CA LEU A 81 -13.82 -5.94 -8.78
C LEU A 81 -14.27 -5.43 -7.40
N THR A 82 -15.58 -5.33 -7.18
CA THR A 82 -16.17 -4.75 -5.97
C THR A 82 -16.96 -5.74 -5.09
N GLU A 83 -17.01 -7.01 -5.49
CA GLU A 83 -17.89 -8.03 -4.90
C GLU A 83 -19.35 -7.58 -4.85
N SER A 84 -19.87 -7.16 -5.99
CA SER A 84 -21.24 -6.66 -6.13
C SER A 84 -21.51 -5.43 -5.26
N GLY A 85 -20.51 -4.55 -5.11
CA GLY A 85 -20.61 -3.27 -4.40
C GLY A 85 -20.30 -3.31 -2.91
N LYS A 86 -19.73 -4.40 -2.37
CA LYS A 86 -19.28 -4.45 -0.97
C LYS A 86 -18.09 -3.52 -0.68
N CYS A 87 -17.31 -3.18 -1.70
CA CYS A 87 -16.20 -2.24 -1.56
C CYS A 87 -16.24 -1.13 -2.62
N TYR A 88 -15.50 -0.05 -2.34
CA TYR A 88 -15.30 1.04 -3.28
C TYR A 88 -14.66 0.53 -4.60
N PRO A 89 -14.99 1.13 -5.77
CA PRO A 89 -15.93 2.23 -6.00
C PRO A 89 -17.41 1.82 -6.11
N SER A 90 -18.32 2.78 -5.88
CA SER A 90 -19.72 2.61 -6.29
C SER A 90 -19.83 2.44 -7.82
N LEU A 91 -20.91 1.84 -8.32
CA LEU A 91 -21.11 1.66 -9.76
C LEU A 91 -21.07 3.00 -10.53
N LYS A 92 -21.67 4.05 -9.97
CA LYS A 92 -21.65 5.40 -10.55
C LYS A 92 -20.23 5.96 -10.61
N THR A 93 -19.45 5.77 -9.56
CA THR A 93 -18.05 6.21 -9.50
C THR A 93 -17.21 5.44 -10.52
N PHE A 94 -17.39 4.12 -10.61
CA PHE A 94 -16.72 3.29 -11.61
C PHE A 94 -17.03 3.75 -13.05
N TYR A 95 -18.29 4.03 -13.37
CA TYR A 95 -18.65 4.57 -14.69
C TYR A 95 -18.02 5.93 -14.97
N THR A 96 -18.02 6.83 -13.97
CA THR A 96 -17.36 8.13 -14.10
C THR A 96 -15.87 7.97 -14.39
N GLN A 97 -15.17 7.10 -13.63
CA GLN A 97 -13.75 6.83 -13.83
C GLN A 97 -13.51 6.21 -15.21
N THR A 98 -14.28 5.18 -15.62
CA THR A 98 -14.08 4.52 -16.92
C THR A 98 -14.33 5.47 -18.10
N ARG A 99 -15.19 6.48 -17.92
CA ARG A 99 -15.41 7.52 -18.93
C ARG A 99 -14.24 8.52 -19.00
N LYS A 100 -13.62 8.82 -17.86
CA LYS A 100 -12.53 9.79 -17.76
C LYS A 100 -11.20 9.23 -18.26
N SER A 101 -10.84 8.02 -17.83
CA SER A 101 -9.50 7.46 -18.03
C SER A 101 -9.47 6.22 -18.94
N GLY A 102 -10.65 5.68 -19.30
CA GLY A 102 -10.75 4.42 -20.02
C GLY A 102 -10.78 3.21 -19.08
N LEU A 103 -11.31 2.09 -19.58
CA LEU A 103 -11.43 0.84 -18.82
C LEU A 103 -10.07 0.18 -18.62
N GLU A 104 -9.25 0.10 -19.67
CA GLU A 104 -7.92 -0.51 -19.63
C GLU A 104 -7.04 0.14 -18.56
N HIS A 105 -7.03 1.47 -18.50
CA HIS A 105 -6.29 2.21 -17.49
C HIS A 105 -6.71 1.83 -16.07
N ILE A 106 -8.01 1.75 -15.80
CA ILE A 106 -8.53 1.35 -14.48
C ILE A 106 -8.14 -0.08 -14.14
N LEU A 107 -8.20 -0.99 -15.12
CA LEU A 107 -7.77 -2.37 -14.91
C LEU A 107 -6.29 -2.46 -14.57
N THR A 108 -5.45 -1.62 -15.19
CA THR A 108 -4.03 -1.54 -14.88
C THR A 108 -3.74 -0.96 -13.48
N GLU A 109 -4.57 -0.06 -12.96
CA GLU A 109 -4.42 0.48 -11.59
C GLU A 109 -4.52 -0.61 -10.51
N TYR A 110 -5.14 -1.77 -10.81
CA TYR A 110 -5.18 -2.92 -9.88
C TYR A 110 -3.82 -3.62 -9.71
N PHE A 111 -2.83 -3.32 -10.56
CA PHE A 111 -1.46 -3.79 -10.34
C PHE A 111 -0.66 -2.92 -9.37
N SER A 112 -1.28 -1.93 -8.73
CA SER A 112 -0.73 -1.32 -7.51
C SER A 112 -0.76 -2.32 -6.35
N TYR A 113 0.14 -2.16 -5.37
CA TYR A 113 0.21 -3.03 -4.19
C TYR A 113 -1.16 -3.25 -3.51
N GLN A 114 -1.97 -2.19 -3.34
CA GLN A 114 -3.29 -2.33 -2.72
C GLN A 114 -4.31 -3.11 -3.58
N GLY A 115 -4.10 -3.18 -4.89
CA GLY A 115 -4.96 -3.89 -5.84
C GLY A 115 -4.60 -5.37 -6.02
N LEU A 116 -3.35 -5.75 -5.77
CA LEU A 116 -2.83 -7.11 -6.04
C LEU A 116 -3.60 -8.24 -5.34
N PRO A 117 -4.07 -8.11 -4.07
CA PRO A 117 -4.91 -9.15 -3.47
C PRO A 117 -6.17 -9.46 -4.27
N LYS A 118 -6.75 -8.45 -4.96
CA LYS A 118 -7.90 -8.66 -5.84
C LYS A 118 -7.50 -9.37 -7.12
N VAL A 119 -6.33 -9.08 -7.68
CA VAL A 119 -5.80 -9.77 -8.87
C VAL A 119 -5.63 -11.26 -8.56
N VAL A 120 -4.96 -11.60 -7.46
CA VAL A 120 -4.77 -12.98 -6.97
C VAL A 120 -6.12 -13.69 -6.87
N ARG A 121 -7.09 -13.07 -6.20
CA ARG A 121 -8.42 -13.65 -6.01
C ARG A 121 -9.17 -13.90 -7.32
N ILE A 122 -9.25 -12.89 -8.19
CA ILE A 122 -10.07 -12.96 -9.40
C ILE A 122 -9.46 -13.91 -10.43
N LEU A 123 -8.13 -13.93 -10.55
CA LEU A 123 -7.44 -14.91 -11.40
C LEU A 123 -7.35 -16.30 -10.76
N GLY A 124 -7.80 -16.47 -9.52
CA GLY A 124 -7.80 -17.75 -8.80
C GLY A 124 -6.39 -18.29 -8.59
N LEU A 125 -5.41 -17.42 -8.35
CA LEU A 125 -4.03 -17.85 -8.15
C LEU A 125 -3.91 -18.62 -6.82
N SER A 126 -3.13 -19.70 -6.85
CA SER A 126 -2.88 -20.50 -5.66
C SER A 126 -2.18 -19.68 -4.57
N PRO A 127 -2.44 -19.94 -3.27
CA PRO A 127 -1.65 -19.39 -2.17
C PRO A 127 -0.15 -19.71 -2.27
N GLN A 128 0.21 -20.80 -2.96
CA GLN A 128 1.62 -21.15 -3.20
C GLN A 128 2.22 -20.47 -4.45
N SER A 129 1.46 -19.63 -5.15
CA SER A 129 2.00 -18.85 -6.25
C SER A 129 3.05 -17.87 -5.77
N GLU A 130 4.05 -17.59 -6.61
CA GLU A 130 5.12 -16.66 -6.26
C GLU A 130 4.57 -15.27 -5.91
N LEU A 131 3.51 -14.81 -6.60
CA LEU A 131 2.85 -13.54 -6.28
C LEU A 131 2.22 -13.55 -4.88
N ALA A 132 1.54 -14.63 -4.49
CA ALA A 132 0.93 -14.74 -3.17
C ALA A 132 1.98 -14.78 -2.06
N ARG A 133 3.09 -15.50 -2.26
CA ARG A 133 4.22 -15.57 -1.35
C ARG A 133 4.88 -14.19 -1.15
N GLN A 134 5.14 -13.47 -2.23
CA GLN A 134 5.73 -12.12 -2.16
C GLN A 134 4.78 -11.09 -1.53
N LEU A 135 3.47 -11.24 -1.69
CA LEU A 135 2.48 -10.43 -0.98
C LEU A 135 2.58 -10.63 0.54
N GLU A 136 2.61 -11.88 1.00
CA GLU A 136 2.74 -12.24 2.41
C GLU A 136 4.05 -11.70 3.02
N GLU A 137 5.18 -11.85 2.31
CA GLU A 137 6.46 -11.28 2.73
C GLU A 137 6.40 -9.74 2.85
N THR A 138 5.70 -9.08 1.92
CA THR A 138 5.54 -7.62 1.97
C THR A 138 4.65 -7.20 3.13
N GLU A 139 3.58 -7.93 3.42
CA GLU A 139 2.72 -7.71 4.60
C GLU A 139 3.48 -7.90 5.92
N HIS A 140 4.43 -8.85 5.97
CA HIS A 140 5.33 -9.01 7.11
C HIS A 140 6.22 -7.76 7.29
N LEU A 141 6.83 -7.27 6.21
CA LEU A 141 7.63 -6.03 6.24
C LEU A 141 6.80 -4.81 6.69
N GLU A 142 5.52 -4.72 6.30
CA GLU A 142 4.61 -3.67 6.80
C GLU A 142 4.42 -3.75 8.31
N SER A 143 4.25 -4.96 8.82
CA SER A 143 4.05 -5.23 10.24
C SER A 143 5.30 -4.88 11.05
N GLU A 144 6.48 -5.31 10.59
CA GLU A 144 7.77 -4.95 11.21
C GLU A 144 7.99 -3.44 11.23
N LEU A 145 7.72 -2.76 10.11
CA LEU A 145 7.86 -1.30 10.03
C LEU A 145 6.92 -0.59 11.01
N LYS A 146 5.70 -1.08 11.16
CA LYS A 146 4.70 -0.53 12.09
C LYS A 146 5.11 -0.73 13.55
N GLU A 147 5.67 -1.88 13.89
CA GLU A 147 6.23 -2.13 15.23
C GLU A 147 7.42 -1.21 15.50
N MET A 148 8.33 -1.06 14.54
CA MET A 148 9.48 -0.16 14.65
C MET A 148 9.05 1.30 14.81
N ASP A 149 8.06 1.77 14.05
CA ASP A 149 7.47 3.12 14.20
C ASP A 149 6.87 3.32 15.61
N GLY A 150 6.19 2.28 16.12
CA GLY A 150 5.69 2.25 17.50
C GLY A 150 6.81 2.41 18.53
N ASN A 151 7.90 1.64 18.39
CA ASN A 151 9.05 1.68 19.28
C ASN A 151 9.75 3.05 19.25
N VAL A 152 9.95 3.63 18.06
CA VAL A 152 10.53 4.98 17.91
C VAL A 152 9.68 6.00 18.66
N ARG A 153 8.36 5.91 18.54
CA ARG A 153 7.43 6.82 19.23
C ARG A 153 7.49 6.68 20.75
N GLU A 154 7.57 5.47 21.28
CA GLU A 154 7.66 5.23 22.73
C GLU A 154 8.96 5.78 23.34
N HIS A 155 10.05 5.81 22.56
CA HIS A 155 11.34 6.32 22.99
C HIS A 155 11.59 7.78 22.60
N ALA A 156 10.66 8.42 21.88
CA ALA A 156 10.78 9.81 21.49
C ALA A 156 10.56 10.74 22.69
N LEU A 157 11.44 11.72 22.84
CA LEU A 157 11.33 12.75 23.87
C LEU A 157 10.35 13.84 23.40
N GLY A 158 9.25 14.02 24.13
CA GLY A 158 8.23 15.04 23.88
C GLY A 158 8.60 16.43 24.39
#